data_AF-A0A6J6GWT5-F1
#
_entry.id   AF-A0A6J6GWT5-F1
#
_cell.length_a   1.000
_cell.length_b   1.000
_cell.length_c   1.000
_cell.angle_alpha   90.00
_cell.angle_beta   90.00
_cell.angle_gamma   90.00
#
_symmetry.space_group_name_H-M   'P 1'
#
loop_
_entity.id
_entity.type
_entity.pdbx_description
1 polymer ?
#
loop_
_entity_poly.entity_id
_entity_poly.type
_entity_poly.pdbx_seq_one_letter_code
_entity_poly.pdbx_strand_id
1 'polypeptide(L)'
;MIDAIDAKLPLVVVITEGIPVHDSAAFYAYALSKGTTRLIGPNCPGLISPGKSNLGIIPADITGPGRIGLVSKSGTLTYQMMYELRDFGISTAVGIGGDPIIGTTHIDCLRAFQDDPDTDAIVMIGEIGGDAEERAAAFIAEYVTKPVVGYVAGFTAPEGKTMGHAGAIVSGSSGTAAAKQSALEAVGVSVGKTPSEAAQLMRTILNNKKG
;
A
#
# COMPACT_ATOMS: atom_id res chain seq x y z
N MET A 1 18.80 -9.78 8.12
CA MET A 1 18.45 -9.54 6.70
C MET A 1 19.39 -10.26 5.75
N ILE A 2 20.70 -10.00 5.81
CA ILE A 2 21.68 -10.65 4.93
C ILE A 2 21.58 -12.19 4.99
N ASP A 3 21.55 -12.77 6.19
CA ASP A 3 21.40 -14.22 6.36
C ASP A 3 20.13 -14.79 5.71
N ALA A 4 19.01 -14.06 5.77
CA ALA A 4 17.74 -14.48 5.15
C ALA A 4 17.83 -14.45 3.62
N ILE A 5 18.55 -13.47 3.07
CA ILE A 5 18.80 -13.33 1.63
C ILE A 5 19.75 -14.44 1.16
N ASP A 6 20.83 -14.69 1.90
CA ASP A 6 21.81 -15.74 1.59
C ASP A 6 21.21 -17.15 1.71
N ALA A 7 20.28 -17.34 2.66
CA ALA A 7 19.47 -18.54 2.78
C ALA A 7 18.40 -18.69 1.67
N LYS A 8 18.28 -17.70 0.76
CA LYS A 8 17.33 -17.67 -0.35
C LYS A 8 15.88 -17.80 0.11
N LEU A 9 15.53 -17.19 1.23
CA LEU A 9 14.12 -17.08 1.61
C LEU A 9 13.39 -16.27 0.54
N PRO A 10 12.29 -16.79 -0.06
CA PRO A 10 11.65 -16.14 -1.19
C PRO A 10 10.98 -14.81 -0.81
N LEU A 11 10.55 -14.69 0.44
CA LEU A 11 9.90 -13.52 1.00
C LEU A 11 10.42 -13.25 2.42
N VAL A 12 10.72 -12.00 2.72
CA VAL A 12 11.03 -11.53 4.08
C VAL A 12 10.20 -10.29 4.38
N VAL A 13 9.51 -10.31 5.52
CA VAL A 13 8.71 -9.19 6.03
C VAL A 13 9.47 -8.51 7.16
N VAL A 14 9.77 -7.22 7.00
CA VAL A 14 10.52 -6.43 7.96
C VAL A 14 9.54 -5.52 8.71
N ILE A 15 9.07 -5.98 9.86
CA ILE A 15 8.10 -5.25 10.68
C ILE A 15 8.73 -4.05 11.38
N THR A 16 9.99 -4.20 11.80
CA THR A 16 10.70 -3.24 12.64
C THR A 16 10.74 -1.83 12.03
N GLU A 17 10.36 -0.85 12.85
CA GLU A 17 10.49 0.58 12.58
C GLU A 17 11.83 1.12 13.12
N GLY A 18 12.32 2.23 12.55
CA GLY A 18 13.49 2.93 13.06
C GLY A 18 14.83 2.32 12.64
N ILE A 19 14.82 1.48 11.61
CA ILE A 19 16.06 0.99 10.99
C ILE A 19 16.76 2.18 10.31
N PRO A 20 18.08 2.39 10.53
CA PRO A 20 18.81 3.44 9.83
C PRO A 20 18.65 3.32 8.31
N VAL A 21 18.35 4.44 7.64
CA VAL A 21 18.12 4.47 6.18
C VAL A 21 19.30 3.86 5.40
N HIS A 22 20.53 4.06 5.90
CA HIS A 22 21.73 3.44 5.34
C HIS A 22 21.65 1.90 5.34
N ASP A 23 21.18 1.31 6.43
CA ASP A 23 21.11 -0.15 6.55
C ASP A 23 19.97 -0.71 5.69
N SER A 24 18.85 0.01 5.61
CA SER A 24 17.75 -0.29 4.69
C SER A 24 18.17 -0.24 3.23
N ALA A 25 18.94 0.78 2.84
CA ALA A 25 19.55 0.86 1.52
C ALA A 25 20.48 -0.33 1.25
N ALA A 26 21.33 -0.68 2.22
CA ALA A 26 22.30 -1.76 2.08
C ALA A 26 21.63 -3.13 1.87
N PHE A 27 20.67 -3.52 2.71
CA PHE A 27 20.01 -4.81 2.54
C PHE A 27 19.06 -4.85 1.34
N TYR A 28 18.45 -3.72 0.96
CA TYR A 28 17.60 -3.65 -0.23
C TYR A 28 18.44 -3.84 -1.50
N ALA A 29 19.55 -3.11 -1.63
CA ALA A 29 20.48 -3.28 -2.74
C ALA A 29 21.05 -4.70 -2.80
N TYR A 30 21.37 -5.28 -1.64
CA TYR A 30 21.85 -6.66 -1.57
C TYR A 30 20.78 -7.66 -2.06
N ALA A 31 19.53 -7.53 -1.60
CA ALA A 31 18.42 -8.38 -2.04
C ALA A 31 18.20 -8.30 -3.56
N LEU A 32 18.23 -7.08 -4.13
CA LEU A 32 18.14 -6.87 -5.58
C LEU A 32 19.29 -7.54 -6.33
N SER A 33 20.53 -7.42 -5.83
CA SER A 33 21.71 -8.01 -6.47
C SER A 33 21.66 -9.54 -6.55
N LYS A 34 21.00 -10.19 -5.58
CA LYS A 34 20.82 -11.64 -5.54
C LYS A 34 19.61 -12.10 -6.34
N GLY A 35 18.55 -11.30 -6.38
CA GLY A 35 17.32 -11.61 -7.12
C GLY A 35 16.52 -12.79 -6.56
N THR A 36 16.83 -13.25 -5.35
CA THR A 36 16.22 -14.45 -4.73
C THR A 36 15.15 -14.13 -3.69
N THR A 37 15.14 -12.91 -3.16
CA THR A 37 14.35 -12.57 -1.98
C THR A 37 13.57 -11.28 -2.20
N ARG A 38 12.25 -11.37 -2.11
CA ARG A 38 11.37 -10.19 -2.05
C ARG A 38 11.29 -9.67 -0.62
N LEU A 39 11.26 -8.34 -0.48
CA LEU A 39 11.15 -7.65 0.80
C LEU A 39 9.79 -6.94 0.91
N ILE A 40 9.17 -6.97 2.09
CA ILE A 40 8.03 -6.11 2.48
C ILE A 40 8.47 -5.32 3.72
N GLY A 41 8.16 -4.03 3.78
CA GLY A 41 8.74 -3.10 4.76
C GLY A 41 10.10 -2.56 4.33
N PRO A 42 10.90 -2.00 5.26
CA PRO A 42 10.71 -1.96 6.71
C PRO A 42 9.56 -1.06 7.19
N ASN A 43 9.37 -1.00 8.51
CA ASN A 43 8.33 -0.20 9.16
C ASN A 43 6.93 -0.49 8.58
N CYS A 44 6.52 -1.75 8.67
CA CYS A 44 5.27 -2.20 8.08
C CYS A 44 4.51 -3.14 9.02
N PRO A 45 3.18 -3.25 8.89
CA PRO A 45 2.42 -4.26 9.62
C PRO A 45 2.55 -5.66 9.02
N GLY A 46 3.19 -5.81 7.85
CA GLY A 46 3.29 -7.05 7.08
C GLY A 46 2.13 -7.24 6.11
N LEU A 47 1.72 -8.49 5.90
CA LEU A 47 0.62 -8.84 4.98
C LEU A 47 -0.27 -9.95 5.53
N ILE A 48 -1.54 -9.92 5.14
CA ILE A 48 -2.54 -10.92 5.50
C ILE A 48 -3.43 -11.25 4.30
N SER A 49 -3.69 -12.53 4.10
CA SER A 49 -4.78 -13.04 3.28
C SER A 49 -5.79 -13.68 4.23
N PRO A 50 -6.91 -12.99 4.56
CA PRO A 50 -7.85 -13.47 5.57
C PRO A 50 -8.32 -14.91 5.33
N GLY A 51 -8.37 -15.70 6.40
CA GLY A 51 -8.72 -17.13 6.34
C GLY A 51 -7.64 -18.04 5.73
N LYS A 52 -6.52 -17.50 5.21
CA LYS A 52 -5.42 -18.28 4.64
C LYS A 52 -4.14 -18.17 5.48
N SER A 53 -3.56 -16.98 5.56
CA SER A 53 -2.28 -16.76 6.26
C SER A 53 -2.08 -15.31 6.68
N ASN A 54 -1.31 -15.11 7.74
CA ASN A 54 -0.91 -13.79 8.23
C ASN A 54 0.59 -13.81 8.52
N LEU A 55 1.34 -12.90 7.90
CA LEU A 55 2.77 -12.74 8.13
C LEU A 55 3.03 -11.28 8.52
N GLY A 56 2.86 -11.01 9.81
CA GLY A 56 3.04 -9.69 10.39
C GLY A 56 2.22 -9.49 11.65
N ILE A 57 1.79 -8.25 11.88
CA ILE A 57 1.05 -7.80 13.07
C ILE A 57 -0.35 -7.28 12.72
N ILE A 58 -0.86 -7.58 11.52
CA ILE A 58 -2.23 -7.23 11.13
C ILE A 58 -3.21 -8.10 11.93
N PRO A 59 -4.19 -7.55 12.67
CA PRO A 59 -5.16 -8.38 13.38
C PRO A 59 -6.04 -9.20 12.43
N ALA A 60 -6.12 -10.52 12.66
CA ALA A 60 -6.76 -11.45 11.73
C ALA A 60 -8.29 -11.47 11.80
N ASP A 61 -8.88 -10.88 12.82
CA ASP A 61 -10.31 -10.87 13.14
C ASP A 61 -11.05 -9.62 12.66
N ILE A 62 -10.36 -8.67 12.03
CA ILE A 62 -10.97 -7.43 11.52
C ILE A 62 -11.95 -7.70 10.35
N THR A 63 -11.57 -8.61 9.45
CA THR A 63 -12.30 -8.85 8.20
C THR A 63 -12.16 -10.30 7.75
N GLY A 64 -13.16 -10.80 7.03
CA GLY A 64 -13.14 -12.13 6.43
C GLY A 64 -12.52 -12.15 5.02
N PRO A 65 -12.42 -13.35 4.41
CA PRO A 65 -12.04 -13.49 3.02
C PRO A 65 -12.99 -12.70 2.11
N GLY A 66 -12.44 -12.02 1.10
CA GLY A 66 -13.22 -11.31 0.09
C GLY A 66 -12.41 -11.09 -1.19
N ARG A 67 -12.83 -10.14 -2.02
CA ARG A 67 -12.29 -9.94 -3.38
C ARG A 67 -11.67 -8.54 -3.58
N ILE A 68 -11.34 -7.85 -2.49
CA ILE A 68 -10.69 -6.53 -2.53
C ILE A 68 -9.21 -6.70 -2.16
N GLY A 69 -8.32 -6.33 -3.08
CA GLY A 69 -6.89 -6.19 -2.79
C GLY A 69 -6.64 -4.86 -2.09
N LEU A 70 -5.84 -4.84 -1.02
CA LEU A 70 -5.53 -3.63 -0.26
C LEU A 70 -4.02 -3.43 -0.14
N VAL A 71 -3.52 -2.27 -0.54
CA VAL A 71 -2.12 -1.86 -0.31
C VAL A 71 -2.06 -0.53 0.43
N SER A 72 -1.20 -0.43 1.45
CA SER A 72 -1.07 0.77 2.29
C SER A 72 0.35 0.96 2.80
N LYS A 73 0.79 2.23 2.91
CA LYS A 73 2.03 2.55 3.65
C LYS A 73 1.84 2.49 5.17
N SER A 74 0.63 2.80 5.66
CA SER A 74 0.30 2.90 7.09
C SER A 74 -0.35 1.63 7.63
N GLY A 75 0.12 1.15 8.78
CA GLY A 75 -0.47 0.01 9.49
C GLY A 75 -1.91 0.25 9.92
N THR A 76 -2.16 1.30 10.72
CA THR A 76 -3.50 1.58 11.28
C THR A 76 -4.54 1.90 10.21
N LEU A 77 -4.15 2.59 9.13
CA LEU A 77 -5.06 2.82 7.99
C LEU A 77 -5.37 1.53 7.22
N THR A 78 -4.43 0.57 7.19
CA THR A 78 -4.72 -0.78 6.67
C THR A 78 -5.86 -1.40 7.47
N TYR A 79 -5.76 -1.39 8.80
CA TYR A 79 -6.75 -2.00 9.70
C TYR A 79 -8.10 -1.30 9.58
N GLN A 80 -8.09 0.04 9.53
CA GLN A 80 -9.30 0.83 9.36
C GLN A 80 -10.00 0.49 8.05
N MET A 81 -9.26 0.41 6.93
CA MET A 81 -9.87 0.09 5.63
C MET A 81 -10.38 -1.35 5.58
N MET A 82 -9.66 -2.30 6.18
CA MET A 82 -10.14 -3.67 6.36
C MET A 82 -11.46 -3.70 7.14
N TYR A 83 -11.58 -2.90 8.20
CA TYR A 83 -12.79 -2.79 9.01
C TYR A 83 -13.94 -2.13 8.25
N GLU A 84 -13.67 -1.03 7.54
CA GLU A 84 -14.65 -0.30 6.75
C GLU A 84 -15.25 -1.17 5.63
N LEU A 85 -14.44 -2.03 5.01
CA LEU A 85 -14.87 -2.91 3.90
C LEU A 85 -15.15 -4.35 4.34
N ARG A 86 -15.38 -4.60 5.63
CA ARG A 86 -15.59 -5.95 6.17
C ARG A 86 -16.81 -6.68 5.62
N ASP A 87 -17.78 -5.93 5.11
CA ASP A 87 -18.98 -6.43 4.43
C ASP A 87 -18.67 -7.04 3.05
N PHE A 88 -17.55 -6.67 2.43
CA PHE A 88 -17.07 -7.24 1.17
C PHE A 88 -15.86 -8.17 1.34
N GLY A 89 -15.12 -8.02 2.44
CA GLY A 89 -13.92 -8.79 2.75
C GLY A 89 -12.72 -8.40 1.90
N ILE A 90 -11.56 -8.95 2.26
CA ILE A 90 -10.26 -8.64 1.63
C ILE A 90 -9.67 -9.92 1.02
N SER A 91 -9.12 -9.83 -0.19
CA SER A 91 -8.37 -10.94 -0.80
C SER A 91 -6.99 -11.05 -0.12
N THR A 92 -6.21 -9.96 -0.18
CA THR A 92 -4.97 -9.77 0.55
C THR A 92 -4.77 -8.29 0.88
N ALA A 93 -4.38 -8.00 2.12
CA ALA A 93 -3.91 -6.69 2.56
C ALA A 93 -2.39 -6.72 2.73
N VAL A 94 -1.71 -5.73 2.16
CA VAL A 94 -0.26 -5.56 2.23
C VAL A 94 0.07 -4.18 2.78
N GLY A 95 0.62 -4.14 3.98
CA GLY A 95 1.31 -2.97 4.48
C GLY A 95 2.73 -2.93 3.93
N ILE A 96 3.03 -2.01 3.01
CA ILE A 96 4.32 -1.96 2.31
C ILE A 96 5.40 -1.22 3.10
N GLY A 97 4.98 -0.37 4.03
CA GLY A 97 5.83 0.33 4.99
C GLY A 97 5.94 1.85 4.78
N GLY A 98 6.27 2.55 5.86
CA GLY A 98 6.36 4.01 5.92
C GLY A 98 7.77 4.58 5.72
N ASP A 99 8.79 3.73 5.68
CA ASP A 99 10.18 4.18 5.57
C ASP A 99 10.52 4.73 4.17
N PRO A 100 11.56 5.56 4.03
CA PRO A 100 11.95 6.15 2.74
C PRO A 100 12.42 5.11 1.71
N ILE A 101 12.98 3.99 2.16
CA ILE A 101 13.45 2.89 1.32
C ILE A 101 12.73 1.63 1.78
N ILE A 102 11.84 1.14 0.93
CA ILE A 102 11.06 -0.10 1.14
C ILE A 102 11.35 -1.10 0.03
N GLY A 103 10.97 -2.35 0.28
CA GLY A 103 11.05 -3.43 -0.71
C GLY A 103 9.92 -3.38 -1.75
N THR A 104 8.79 -3.98 -1.40
CA THR A 104 7.59 -4.05 -2.24
C THR A 104 6.88 -2.70 -2.26
N THR A 105 6.53 -2.22 -3.45
CA THR A 105 5.91 -0.89 -3.65
C THR A 105 4.42 -0.98 -3.96
N HIS A 106 3.74 0.18 -4.05
CA HIS A 106 2.37 0.24 -4.57
C HIS A 106 2.24 -0.39 -5.97
N ILE A 107 3.19 -0.15 -6.87
CA ILE A 107 3.18 -0.67 -8.24
C ILE A 107 3.28 -2.19 -8.24
N ASP A 108 4.14 -2.76 -7.37
CA ASP A 108 4.27 -4.22 -7.24
C ASP A 108 2.96 -4.85 -6.77
N CYS A 109 2.30 -4.25 -5.79
CA CYS A 109 0.99 -4.69 -5.30
C CYS A 109 -0.10 -4.50 -6.36
N LEU A 110 -0.14 -3.37 -7.06
CA LEU A 110 -1.10 -3.11 -8.13
C LEU A 110 -1.01 -4.16 -9.24
N ARG A 111 0.21 -4.50 -9.66
CA ARG A 111 0.44 -5.59 -10.63
C ARG A 111 -0.05 -6.93 -10.08
N ALA A 112 0.37 -7.29 -8.86
CA ALA A 112 -0.03 -8.55 -8.24
C ALA A 112 -1.56 -8.68 -8.12
N PHE A 113 -2.24 -7.61 -7.72
CA PHE A 113 -3.70 -7.59 -7.62
C PHE A 113 -4.39 -7.56 -8.98
N GLN A 114 -3.83 -6.90 -9.98
CA GLN A 114 -4.33 -6.95 -11.36
C GLN A 114 -4.29 -8.38 -11.90
N ASP A 115 -3.22 -9.12 -11.62
CA ASP A 115 -3.01 -10.47 -12.14
C ASP A 115 -3.71 -11.56 -11.29
N ASP A 116 -4.14 -11.24 -10.07
CA ASP A 116 -4.79 -12.18 -9.15
C ASP A 116 -6.28 -12.41 -9.47
N PRO A 117 -6.70 -13.62 -9.86
CA PRO A 117 -8.11 -13.93 -10.15
C PRO A 117 -9.02 -13.88 -8.92
N ASP A 118 -8.48 -13.88 -7.70
CA ASP A 118 -9.25 -13.73 -6.45
C ASP A 118 -9.49 -12.25 -6.08
N THR A 119 -8.94 -11.30 -6.85
CA THR A 119 -9.11 -9.86 -6.63
C THR A 119 -9.91 -9.22 -7.77
N ASP A 120 -11.00 -8.52 -7.43
CA ASP A 120 -11.89 -7.85 -8.40
C ASP A 120 -11.76 -6.33 -8.41
N ALA A 121 -11.26 -5.75 -7.32
CA ALA A 121 -11.06 -4.32 -7.13
C ALA A 121 -9.92 -4.07 -6.15
N ILE A 122 -9.30 -2.89 -6.23
CA ILE A 122 -8.10 -2.56 -5.48
C ILE A 122 -8.32 -1.27 -4.69
N VAL A 123 -7.94 -1.28 -3.41
CA VAL A 123 -7.81 -0.07 -2.60
C VAL A 123 -6.33 0.23 -2.40
N MET A 124 -5.94 1.46 -2.73
CA MET A 124 -4.59 1.98 -2.58
C MET A 124 -4.58 3.12 -1.57
N ILE A 125 -3.86 2.94 -0.47
CA ILE A 125 -3.64 3.97 0.54
C ILE A 125 -2.22 4.52 0.42
N GLY A 126 -2.14 5.78 0.05
CA GLY A 126 -0.92 6.58 -0.01
C GLY A 126 -0.79 7.51 1.19
N GLU A 127 0.29 8.28 1.17
CA GLU A 127 0.60 9.33 2.15
C GLU A 127 1.33 10.48 1.44
N ILE A 128 1.33 11.67 2.02
CA ILE A 128 2.21 12.77 1.56
C ILE A 128 3.69 12.35 1.48
N GLY A 129 4.46 13.07 0.68
CA GLY A 129 5.91 12.91 0.53
C GLY A 129 6.35 11.90 -0.54
N GLY A 130 7.38 12.26 -1.29
CA GLY A 130 7.78 11.54 -2.50
C GLY A 130 6.72 11.58 -3.61
N ASP A 131 6.91 10.73 -4.63
CA ASP A 131 6.16 10.69 -5.90
C ASP A 131 5.55 9.30 -6.19
N ALA A 132 5.42 8.45 -5.16
CA ALA A 132 5.04 7.04 -5.33
C ALA A 132 3.63 6.88 -5.93
N GLU A 133 2.69 7.71 -5.51
CA GLU A 133 1.29 7.71 -5.95
C GLU A 133 1.15 8.24 -7.38
N GLU A 134 1.95 9.24 -7.76
CA GLU A 134 2.01 9.77 -9.12
C GLU A 134 2.57 8.70 -10.09
N ARG A 135 3.63 7.99 -9.68
CA ARG A 135 4.13 6.84 -10.46
C ARG A 135 3.11 5.70 -10.52
N ALA A 136 2.40 5.45 -9.42
CA ALA A 136 1.32 4.47 -9.41
C ALA A 136 0.18 4.86 -10.36
N ALA A 137 -0.17 6.16 -10.46
CA ALA A 137 -1.16 6.65 -11.42
C ALA A 137 -0.73 6.36 -12.86
N ALA A 138 0.53 6.63 -13.21
CA ALA A 138 1.07 6.30 -14.54
C ALA A 138 0.98 4.79 -14.84
N PHE A 139 1.33 3.94 -13.87
CA PHE A 139 1.21 2.48 -14.01
C PHE A 139 -0.24 2.01 -14.14
N ILE A 140 -1.17 2.62 -13.38
CA ILE A 140 -2.60 2.31 -13.46
C ILE A 140 -3.12 2.59 -14.87
N ALA A 141 -2.80 3.76 -15.44
CA ALA A 141 -3.22 4.12 -16.79
C ALA A 141 -2.71 3.15 -17.87
N GLU A 142 -1.53 2.56 -17.68
CA GLU A 142 -0.91 1.66 -18.66
C GLU A 142 -1.38 0.21 -18.53
N TYR A 143 -1.57 -0.29 -17.31
CA TYR A 143 -1.66 -1.74 -17.06
C TYR A 143 -2.89 -2.19 -16.26
N VAL A 144 -3.45 -1.34 -15.40
CA VAL A 144 -4.48 -1.78 -14.43
C VAL A 144 -5.86 -1.55 -15.00
N THR A 145 -6.62 -2.63 -15.19
CA THR A 145 -7.99 -2.60 -15.70
C THR A 145 -9.03 -2.83 -14.61
N LYS A 146 -8.63 -3.40 -13.47
CA LYS A 146 -9.52 -3.54 -12.30
C LYS A 146 -9.78 -2.17 -11.69
N PRO A 147 -10.99 -1.91 -11.15
CA PRO A 147 -11.29 -0.66 -10.48
C PRO A 147 -10.34 -0.41 -9.31
N VAL A 148 -9.81 0.81 -9.23
CA VAL A 148 -8.95 1.26 -8.14
C VAL A 148 -9.62 2.42 -7.41
N VAL A 149 -9.57 2.38 -6.08
CA VAL A 149 -9.93 3.50 -5.19
C VAL A 149 -8.72 3.93 -4.39
N GLY A 150 -8.51 5.24 -4.30
CA GLY A 150 -7.41 5.86 -3.57
C GLY A 150 -7.84 6.52 -2.26
N TYR A 151 -6.93 6.55 -1.30
CA TYR A 151 -6.92 7.52 -0.20
C TYR A 151 -5.49 8.00 0.01
N VAL A 152 -5.28 9.31 0.15
CA VAL A 152 -3.95 9.87 0.45
C VAL A 152 -3.99 10.53 1.82
N ALA A 153 -3.25 9.97 2.78
CA ALA A 153 -3.15 10.56 4.11
C ALA A 153 -2.38 11.90 4.07
N GLY A 154 -2.81 12.87 4.90
CA GLY A 154 -2.11 14.15 5.07
C GLY A 154 -2.73 15.37 4.36
N PHE A 155 -4.02 15.34 4.01
CA PHE A 155 -4.73 16.51 3.44
C PHE A 155 -4.66 17.78 4.29
N THR A 156 -4.52 17.64 5.61
CA THR A 156 -4.41 18.76 6.57
C THR A 156 -2.97 19.02 7.02
N ALA A 157 -1.97 18.40 6.38
CA ALA A 157 -0.58 18.54 6.79
C ALA A 157 -0.05 19.95 6.45
N PRO A 158 0.58 20.65 7.41
CA PRO A 158 1.24 21.91 7.12
C PRO A 158 2.52 21.68 6.29
N GLU A 159 2.86 22.65 5.45
CA GLU A 159 4.06 22.59 4.61
C GLU A 159 5.35 22.48 5.44
N GLY A 160 6.30 21.68 4.97
CA GLY A 160 7.63 21.54 5.59
C GLY A 160 7.68 20.73 6.89
N LYS A 161 6.60 20.05 7.30
CA LYS A 161 6.61 19.14 8.45
C LYS A 161 6.58 17.67 8.05
N THR A 162 7.42 16.89 8.71
CA THR A 162 7.35 15.43 8.68
C THR A 162 6.15 14.95 9.50
N MET A 163 5.30 14.11 8.91
CA MET A 163 4.14 13.53 9.60
C MET A 163 4.42 12.06 9.92
N GLY A 164 4.71 11.74 11.18
CA GLY A 164 4.81 10.36 11.69
C GLY A 164 5.91 9.52 11.03
N HIS A 165 5.66 9.00 9.82
CA HIS A 165 6.58 8.18 9.07
C HIS A 165 7.75 9.00 8.52
N ALA A 166 8.95 8.40 8.52
CA ALA A 166 10.18 9.04 8.05
C ALA A 166 10.14 9.43 6.55
N GLY A 167 9.31 8.77 5.73
CA GLY A 167 9.12 9.09 4.31
C GLY A 167 8.15 10.25 4.02
N ALA A 168 7.40 10.73 5.01
CA ALA A 168 6.31 11.70 4.83
C ALA A 168 6.80 13.16 4.87
N ILE A 169 7.72 13.51 3.94
CA ILE A 169 8.27 14.87 3.83
C ILE A 169 7.77 15.54 2.54
N VAL A 170 7.08 16.67 2.68
CA VAL A 170 6.64 17.49 1.54
C VAL A 170 7.74 18.48 1.16
N SER A 171 8.16 18.48 -0.11
CA SER A 171 9.17 19.40 -0.65
C SER A 171 8.56 20.32 -1.71
N GLY A 172 8.22 21.56 -1.33
CA GLY A 172 7.56 22.53 -2.20
C GLY A 172 6.16 22.06 -2.62
N SER A 173 5.79 22.24 -3.88
CA SER A 173 4.49 21.84 -4.43
C SER A 173 4.36 20.34 -4.76
N SER A 174 5.48 19.61 -4.75
CA SER A 174 5.53 18.18 -5.08
C SER A 174 5.33 17.31 -3.84
N GLY A 175 4.57 16.22 -3.98
CA GLY A 175 4.31 15.28 -2.90
C GLY A 175 3.21 15.69 -1.90
N THR A 176 2.43 16.74 -2.22
CA THR A 176 1.24 17.10 -1.43
C THR A 176 0.11 16.10 -1.66
N ALA A 177 -0.79 15.93 -0.68
CA ALA A 177 -1.94 15.03 -0.82
C ALA A 177 -2.85 15.44 -1.99
N ALA A 178 -3.01 16.74 -2.22
CA ALA A 178 -3.78 17.28 -3.33
C ALA A 178 -3.16 16.98 -4.70
N ALA A 179 -1.83 17.13 -4.84
CA ALA A 179 -1.14 16.79 -6.09
C ALA A 179 -1.29 15.29 -6.42
N LYS A 180 -1.11 14.44 -5.42
CA LYS A 180 -1.28 12.98 -5.54
C LYS A 180 -2.71 12.58 -5.88
N GLN A 181 -3.69 13.21 -5.24
CA GLN A 181 -5.11 13.05 -5.58
C GLN A 181 -5.35 13.38 -7.06
N SER A 182 -4.93 14.56 -7.51
CA SER A 182 -5.12 14.99 -8.90
C SER A 182 -4.48 14.03 -9.90
N ALA A 183 -3.30 13.50 -9.61
CA ALA A 183 -2.63 12.53 -10.46
C ALA A 183 -3.41 11.21 -10.59
N LEU A 184 -3.94 10.70 -9.47
CA LEU A 184 -4.75 9.48 -9.43
C LEU A 184 -6.11 9.67 -10.13
N GLU A 185 -6.79 10.79 -9.87
CA GLU A 185 -8.08 11.10 -10.49
C GLU A 185 -7.97 11.29 -12.01
N ALA A 186 -6.85 11.84 -12.50
CA ALA A 186 -6.59 12.00 -13.93
C ALA A 186 -6.55 10.67 -14.71
N VAL A 187 -6.34 9.54 -14.02
CA VAL A 187 -6.31 8.20 -14.62
C VAL A 187 -7.53 7.35 -14.22
N GLY A 188 -8.58 7.99 -13.68
CA GLY A 188 -9.86 7.34 -13.37
C GLY A 188 -9.94 6.68 -11.98
N VAL A 189 -8.93 6.87 -11.12
CA VAL A 189 -9.01 6.42 -9.72
C VAL A 189 -9.93 7.35 -8.95
N SER A 190 -10.94 6.81 -8.27
CA SER A 190 -11.75 7.61 -7.34
C SER A 190 -10.98 7.79 -6.03
N VAL A 191 -10.74 9.03 -5.59
CA VAL A 191 -9.95 9.32 -4.38
C VAL A 191 -10.83 9.93 -3.29
N GLY A 192 -10.92 9.25 -2.15
CA GLY A 192 -11.62 9.79 -0.97
C GLY A 192 -10.77 10.81 -0.21
N LYS A 193 -11.38 11.81 0.42
CA LYS A 193 -10.71 12.75 1.33
C LYS A 193 -10.55 12.18 2.75
N THR A 194 -11.32 11.14 3.07
CA THR A 194 -11.23 10.38 4.32
C THR A 194 -11.21 8.88 4.04
N PRO A 195 -10.72 8.04 4.98
CA PRO A 195 -10.78 6.59 4.82
C PRO A 195 -12.22 6.08 4.62
N SER A 196 -13.19 6.61 5.37
CA SER A 196 -14.60 6.20 5.26
C SER A 196 -15.22 6.62 3.92
N GLU A 197 -14.83 7.78 3.37
CA GLU A 197 -15.26 8.18 2.02
C GLU A 197 -14.66 7.28 0.94
N ALA A 198 -13.38 6.94 1.03
CA ALA A 198 -12.75 5.97 0.13
C ALA A 198 -13.44 4.60 0.20
N ALA A 199 -13.77 4.11 1.40
CA ALA A 199 -14.55 2.89 1.54
C ALA A 199 -15.93 3.01 0.85
N GLN A 200 -16.63 4.14 1.01
CA GLN A 200 -17.92 4.35 0.37
C GLN A 200 -17.86 4.39 -1.17
N LEU A 201 -16.80 4.98 -1.73
CA LEU A 201 -16.52 4.93 -3.17
C LEU A 201 -16.34 3.48 -3.65
N MET A 202 -15.57 2.69 -2.90
CA MET A 202 -15.39 1.26 -3.21
C MET A 202 -16.71 0.48 -3.13
N ARG A 203 -17.52 0.70 -2.08
CA ARG A 203 -18.85 0.06 -1.97
C ARG A 203 -19.73 0.38 -3.17
N THR A 204 -19.72 1.64 -3.63
CA THR A 204 -20.50 2.08 -4.80
C THR A 204 -20.08 1.33 -6.06
N ILE A 205 -18.77 1.21 -6.31
CA ILE A 205 -18.21 0.47 -7.44
C ILE A 205 -18.62 -1.01 -7.40
N LEU A 206 -18.51 -1.66 -6.23
CA LEU A 206 -18.80 -3.09 -6.08
C LEU A 206 -20.29 -3.40 -6.19
N ASN A 207 -21.17 -2.53 -5.70
CA ASN A 207 -22.61 -2.70 -5.83
C ASN A 207 -23.11 -2.48 -7.26
N ASN A 208 -22.53 -1.52 -7.98
CA ASN A 208 -22.89 -1.27 -9.39
C ASN A 208 -22.48 -2.40 -10.34
N LYS A 209 -21.49 -3.23 -9.97
CA LYS A 209 -21.10 -4.43 -10.72
C LYS A 209 -22.05 -5.63 -10.51
N LYS A 210 -22.88 -5.60 -9.47
CA LYS A 210 -23.83 -6.69 -9.17
C LYS A 210 -25.18 -6.54 -9.87
N GLY A 211 -25.45 -5.38 -10.49
CA GLY A 211 -26.64 -5.11 -11.31
C GLY A 211 -26.32 -5.25 -12.79
#